data_AF-A0A1F4JJ31-F1
#
_entry.id   AF-A0A1F4JJ31-F1
#
_cell.length_a   1.000
_cell.length_b   1.000
_cell.length_c   1.000
_cell.angle_alpha   90.00
_cell.angle_beta   90.00
_cell.angle_gamma   90.00
#
_symmetry.space_group_name_H-M   'P 1'
#
loop_
_entity.id
_entity.type
_entity.pdbx_description
1 polymer ?
#
loop_
_entity_poly.entity_id
_entity_poly.type
_entity_poly.pdbx_seq_one_letter_code
_entity_poly.pdbx_strand_id
1 'polypeptide(L)'
;MSNTDYMLPTDLVEQLAQRIEAGTGLSFAGNKTRDLRSAVHRMAASTGIEHAAECADWLLSGSWDRAKADLCASHLTVGETYFFREPRAFGLVRDYARDKIKTCGAANARLRIWSAGCCTGEEPYSIAMALNQHVPELDPSQLSILGTDINSGSLEIARDGVYRHWSFRNTDAALQKSNFSEEGEGKFRLSDRIKGLVKFSELNLAAPVYPSVTTDTHAMDIIFCRNVLMYFSRAQALIVIERFRQCLVNGGWLIVSPSEASSELFAGFSGLYYPDAIYFKKKDPLDVPIVAQPRASSAGNVGGQADDMQPERRRAAAAATHPRAKPAQTAAAPRGLNKTMEDAPASRGFYHARALAAIETGDQPGAQENLRRVLYLQPDSIIGHYLMGVVRFTQGRQREATRQFSITMRLLAPLKDDGIVPESEGCSAAYLRVSARSFLQKGGV
;
A
#
# COMPACT_ATOMS: atom_id res chain seq x y z
N MET A 1 -16.93 -46.16 -17.20
CA MET A 1 -17.31 -45.18 -16.16
C MET A 1 -17.61 -43.86 -16.86
N SER A 2 -18.87 -43.41 -16.82
CA SER A 2 -19.39 -42.31 -17.63
C SER A 2 -19.01 -40.94 -17.08
N ASN A 3 -18.82 -39.98 -17.99
CA ASN A 3 -18.34 -38.60 -17.80
C ASN A 3 -19.27 -37.68 -16.98
N THR A 4 -20.27 -38.23 -16.27
CA THR A 4 -21.35 -37.50 -15.60
C THR A 4 -21.21 -37.45 -14.07
N ASP A 5 -20.44 -38.35 -13.45
CA ASP A 5 -20.24 -38.39 -11.98
C ASP A 5 -19.24 -37.33 -11.46
N TYR A 6 -18.57 -36.58 -12.34
CA TYR A 6 -17.50 -35.64 -11.99
C TYR A 6 -17.87 -34.15 -12.15
N MET A 7 -19.10 -33.83 -12.57
CA MET A 7 -19.54 -32.44 -12.71
C MET A 7 -20.24 -31.95 -11.45
N LEU A 8 -19.61 -31.00 -10.73
CA LEU A 8 -20.24 -30.28 -9.63
C LEU A 8 -21.60 -29.69 -10.08
N PRO A 9 -22.68 -29.75 -9.29
CA PRO A 9 -23.92 -29.09 -9.66
C PRO A 9 -23.73 -27.58 -9.90
N THR A 10 -24.47 -26.99 -10.84
CA THR A 10 -24.35 -25.54 -11.14
C THR A 10 -24.65 -24.69 -9.92
N ASP A 11 -25.73 -24.99 -9.21
CA ASP A 11 -26.13 -24.26 -7.99
C ASP A 11 -25.05 -24.33 -6.90
N LEU A 12 -24.34 -25.46 -6.79
CA LEU A 12 -23.23 -25.61 -5.85
C LEU A 12 -22.05 -24.71 -6.23
N VAL A 13 -21.72 -24.64 -7.51
CA VAL A 13 -20.64 -23.79 -8.04
C VAL A 13 -20.98 -22.30 -7.88
N GLU A 14 -22.24 -21.92 -8.04
CA GLU A 14 -22.69 -20.54 -7.79
C GLU A 14 -22.57 -20.16 -6.32
N GLN A 15 -23.01 -21.04 -5.40
CA GLN A 15 -22.83 -20.83 -3.96
C GLN A 15 -21.35 -20.72 -3.57
N LEU A 16 -20.50 -21.58 -4.14
CA LEU A 16 -19.05 -21.53 -3.94
C LEU A 16 -18.47 -20.22 -4.45
N ALA A 17 -18.85 -19.79 -5.65
CA ALA A 17 -18.37 -18.54 -6.22
C ALA A 17 -18.71 -17.35 -5.32
N GLN A 18 -19.94 -17.28 -4.81
CA GLN A 18 -20.36 -16.24 -3.85
C GLN A 18 -19.56 -16.31 -2.54
N ARG A 19 -19.35 -17.52 -2.00
CA ARG A 19 -18.61 -17.74 -0.76
C ARG A 19 -17.14 -17.33 -0.89
N ILE A 20 -16.51 -17.73 -1.99
CA ILE A 20 -15.11 -17.39 -2.33
C ILE A 20 -14.96 -15.90 -2.56
N GLU A 21 -15.87 -15.27 -3.31
CA GLU A 21 -15.83 -13.83 -3.53
C GLU A 21 -15.99 -13.07 -2.20
N ALA A 22 -16.87 -13.50 -1.31
CA ALA A 22 -17.00 -12.90 0.01
C ALA A 22 -15.74 -13.05 0.88
N GLY A 23 -15.03 -14.18 0.78
CA GLY A 23 -13.84 -14.47 1.57
C GLY A 23 -12.52 -13.89 1.01
N THR A 24 -12.41 -13.82 -0.32
CA THR A 24 -11.15 -13.48 -1.04
C THR A 24 -11.27 -12.25 -1.92
N GLY A 25 -12.48 -11.82 -2.26
CA GLY A 25 -12.79 -10.81 -3.28
C GLY A 25 -12.73 -11.31 -4.72
N LEU A 26 -12.17 -12.49 -4.97
CA LEU A 26 -11.99 -13.03 -6.32
C LEU A 26 -13.34 -13.47 -6.89
N SER A 27 -13.72 -12.90 -8.04
CA SER A 27 -15.00 -13.17 -8.70
C SER A 27 -14.84 -14.27 -9.74
N PHE A 28 -15.62 -15.34 -9.58
CA PHE A 28 -15.70 -16.48 -10.51
C PHE A 28 -17.06 -16.57 -11.24
N ALA A 29 -17.79 -15.46 -11.33
CA ALA A 29 -19.07 -15.39 -12.03
C ALA A 29 -18.94 -15.59 -13.56
N GLY A 30 -20.04 -16.02 -14.19
CA GLY A 30 -20.15 -16.12 -15.64
C GLY A 30 -19.18 -17.12 -16.28
N ASN A 31 -18.36 -16.64 -17.22
CA ASN A 31 -17.43 -17.49 -17.98
C ASN A 31 -16.28 -18.08 -17.13
N LYS A 32 -16.05 -17.57 -15.92
CA LYS A 32 -15.02 -18.06 -14.98
C LYS A 32 -15.46 -19.26 -14.14
N THR A 33 -16.72 -19.68 -14.23
CA THR A 33 -17.25 -20.84 -13.48
C THR A 33 -16.55 -22.15 -13.86
N ARG A 34 -16.08 -22.28 -15.11
CA ARG A 34 -15.27 -23.42 -15.56
C ARG A 34 -13.93 -23.49 -14.85
N ASP A 35 -13.29 -22.35 -14.64
CA ASP A 35 -12.00 -22.27 -13.96
C ASP A 35 -12.15 -22.63 -12.48
N LEU A 36 -13.22 -22.14 -11.84
CA LEU A 36 -13.56 -22.49 -10.47
C LEU A 36 -13.77 -24.01 -10.31
N ARG A 37 -14.58 -24.63 -11.20
CA ARG A 37 -14.77 -26.09 -11.20
C ARG A 37 -13.44 -26.84 -11.26
N SER A 38 -12.58 -26.43 -12.18
CA SER A 38 -11.27 -27.04 -12.37
C SER A 38 -10.36 -26.83 -11.16
N ALA A 39 -10.47 -25.68 -10.49
CA ALA A 39 -9.72 -25.38 -9.29
C ALA A 39 -10.16 -26.23 -8.09
N VAL A 40 -11.47 -26.43 -7.89
CA VAL A 40 -11.99 -27.27 -6.79
C VAL A 40 -11.49 -28.72 -6.91
N HIS A 41 -11.42 -29.28 -8.13
CA HIS A 41 -10.79 -30.59 -8.34
C HIS A 41 -9.32 -30.62 -7.92
N ARG A 42 -8.55 -29.56 -8.22
CA ARG A 42 -7.15 -29.46 -7.78
C ARG A 42 -7.01 -29.26 -6.27
N MET A 43 -7.94 -28.54 -5.63
CA MET A 43 -7.99 -28.34 -4.18
C MET A 43 -8.31 -29.64 -3.44
N ALA A 44 -9.25 -30.44 -3.95
CA ALA A 44 -9.55 -31.75 -3.38
C ALA A 44 -8.31 -32.66 -3.39
N ALA A 45 -7.61 -32.72 -4.54
CA ALA A 45 -6.39 -33.49 -4.69
C ALA A 45 -5.24 -33.03 -3.74
N SER A 46 -5.09 -31.73 -3.49
CA SER A 46 -4.02 -31.21 -2.62
C SER A 46 -4.32 -31.38 -1.12
N THR A 47 -5.58 -31.52 -0.74
CA THR A 47 -6.03 -31.70 0.65
C THR A 47 -6.25 -33.16 1.03
N GLY A 48 -6.16 -34.09 0.06
CA GLY A 48 -6.45 -35.50 0.27
C GLY A 48 -7.95 -35.82 0.37
N ILE A 49 -8.82 -34.88 -0.02
CA ILE A 49 -10.26 -35.10 -0.12
C ILE A 49 -10.53 -35.86 -1.42
N GLU A 50 -11.21 -37.01 -1.33
CA GLU A 50 -11.37 -37.94 -2.45
C GLU A 50 -12.26 -37.37 -3.56
N HIS A 51 -13.25 -36.55 -3.20
CA HIS A 51 -14.24 -36.03 -4.13
C HIS A 51 -14.33 -34.50 -4.10
N ALA A 52 -14.38 -33.89 -5.29
CA ALA A 52 -14.51 -32.43 -5.43
C ALA A 52 -15.80 -31.88 -4.78
N ALA A 53 -16.87 -32.67 -4.73
CA ALA A 53 -18.11 -32.30 -4.05
C ALA A 53 -17.91 -32.15 -2.53
N GLU A 54 -17.13 -33.04 -1.90
CA GLU A 54 -16.80 -32.94 -0.47
C GLU A 54 -15.90 -31.73 -0.18
N CYS A 55 -14.97 -31.43 -1.08
CA CYS A 55 -14.13 -30.23 -0.97
C CYS A 55 -15.00 -28.95 -1.08
N ALA A 56 -15.95 -28.96 -2.01
CA ALA A 56 -16.95 -27.90 -2.15
C ALA A 56 -17.80 -27.72 -0.88
N ASP A 57 -18.35 -28.81 -0.35
CA ASP A 57 -19.16 -28.78 0.87
C ASP A 57 -18.34 -28.26 2.07
N TRP A 58 -17.08 -28.70 2.19
CA TRP A 58 -16.17 -28.20 3.22
C TRP A 58 -15.93 -26.68 3.09
N LEU A 59 -15.69 -26.17 1.87
CA LEU A 59 -15.52 -24.73 1.61
C LEU A 59 -16.77 -23.91 1.95
N LEU A 60 -17.96 -24.49 1.76
CA LEU A 60 -19.24 -23.84 2.09
C LEU A 60 -19.58 -23.92 3.58
N SER A 61 -19.09 -24.95 4.27
CA SER A 61 -19.41 -25.21 5.68
C SER A 61 -18.65 -24.29 6.66
N GLY A 62 -19.26 -24.06 7.83
CA GLY A 62 -18.62 -23.41 8.98
C GLY A 62 -18.21 -21.96 8.74
N SER A 63 -17.35 -21.44 9.63
CA SER A 63 -16.76 -20.10 9.46
C SER A 63 -15.72 -20.08 8.33
N TRP A 64 -15.56 -18.92 7.70
CA TRP A 64 -14.45 -18.68 6.78
C TRP A 64 -13.17 -18.51 7.60
N ASP A 65 -12.29 -19.51 7.56
CA ASP A 65 -11.06 -19.57 8.34
C ASP A 65 -9.82 -19.45 7.44
N ARG A 66 -8.64 -19.41 8.08
CA ARG A 66 -7.36 -19.26 7.37
C ARG A 66 -7.06 -20.44 6.44
N ALA A 67 -7.43 -21.66 6.81
CA ALA A 67 -7.17 -22.84 5.98
C ALA A 67 -7.95 -22.77 4.66
N LYS A 68 -9.22 -22.36 4.70
CA LYS A 68 -10.02 -22.13 3.48
C LYS A 68 -9.44 -21.01 2.64
N ALA A 69 -9.04 -19.90 3.28
CA ALA A 69 -8.45 -18.75 2.60
C ALA A 69 -7.14 -19.12 1.89
N ASP A 70 -6.21 -19.79 2.58
CA ASP A 70 -4.93 -20.23 2.02
C ASP A 70 -5.13 -21.19 0.85
N LEU A 71 -5.98 -22.21 1.00
CA LEU A 71 -6.27 -23.17 -0.06
C LEU A 71 -6.85 -22.49 -1.31
N CYS A 72 -7.80 -21.58 -1.11
CA CYS A 72 -8.37 -20.79 -2.20
C CYS A 72 -7.29 -19.93 -2.86
N ALA A 73 -6.50 -19.18 -2.10
CA ALA A 73 -5.45 -18.34 -2.64
C ALA A 73 -4.45 -19.14 -3.47
N SER A 74 -3.99 -20.31 -2.99
CA SER A 74 -3.02 -21.15 -3.69
C SER A 74 -3.50 -21.74 -5.02
N HIS A 75 -4.81 -21.96 -5.20
CA HIS A 75 -5.36 -22.63 -6.39
C HIS A 75 -6.16 -21.72 -7.33
N LEU A 76 -6.57 -20.55 -6.86
CA LEU A 76 -7.40 -19.59 -7.60
C LEU A 76 -6.64 -18.36 -8.10
N THR A 77 -5.48 -18.06 -7.52
CA THR A 77 -4.61 -17.00 -8.03
C THR A 77 -3.78 -17.51 -9.21
N VAL A 78 -3.47 -16.63 -10.16
CA VAL A 78 -2.60 -16.94 -11.29
C VAL A 78 -1.24 -16.32 -11.03
N GLY A 79 -0.21 -17.17 -10.93
CA GLY A 79 1.13 -16.74 -10.55
C GLY A 79 2.03 -16.27 -11.71
N GLU A 80 1.48 -15.68 -12.78
CA GLU A 80 2.31 -15.27 -13.91
C GLU A 80 2.96 -13.91 -13.69
N THR A 81 4.25 -13.93 -13.35
CA THR A 81 5.07 -12.74 -13.17
C THR A 81 6.50 -12.96 -13.69
N TYR A 82 7.25 -11.87 -13.86
CA TYR A 82 8.64 -11.86 -14.28
C TYR A 82 9.29 -10.51 -14.04
N PHE A 83 10.61 -10.53 -13.94
CA PHE A 83 11.39 -9.32 -13.74
C PHE A 83 11.23 -8.37 -14.92
N PHE A 84 11.10 -7.08 -14.60
CA PHE A 84 11.01 -5.96 -15.53
C PHE A 84 9.87 -6.06 -16.54
N ARG A 85 8.77 -6.73 -16.17
CA ARG A 85 7.51 -6.72 -16.93
C ARG A 85 7.03 -5.28 -17.12
N GLU A 86 6.82 -4.86 -18.37
CA GLU A 86 6.49 -3.48 -18.78
C GLU A 86 7.55 -2.45 -18.33
N PRO A 87 8.72 -2.41 -19.00
CA PRO A 87 9.89 -1.67 -18.54
C PRO A 87 9.67 -0.17 -18.35
N ARG A 88 8.68 0.43 -19.03
CA ARG A 88 8.35 1.86 -18.93
C ARG A 88 7.92 2.27 -17.53
N ALA A 89 7.25 1.39 -16.78
CA ALA A 89 6.78 1.71 -15.44
C ALA A 89 7.96 2.01 -14.48
N PHE A 90 9.09 1.30 -14.63
CA PHE A 90 10.29 1.55 -13.82
C PHE A 90 11.00 2.85 -14.21
N GLY A 91 10.83 3.33 -15.45
CA GLY A 91 11.26 4.66 -15.86
C GLY A 91 10.53 5.75 -15.06
N LEU A 92 9.20 5.63 -14.95
CA LEU A 92 8.39 6.58 -14.18
C LEU A 92 8.76 6.58 -12.70
N VAL A 93 9.03 5.41 -12.11
CA VAL A 93 9.50 5.30 -10.73
C VAL A 93 10.81 6.07 -10.52
N ARG A 94 11.78 5.91 -11.43
CA ARG A 94 13.05 6.62 -11.35
C ARG A 94 12.87 8.13 -11.46
N ASP A 95 12.04 8.59 -12.38
CA ASP A 95 11.81 10.02 -12.61
C ASP A 95 11.12 10.64 -11.39
N TYR A 96 10.10 9.97 -10.84
CA TYR A 96 9.45 10.39 -9.59
C TYR A 96 10.43 10.48 -8.42
N ALA A 97 11.30 9.48 -8.26
CA ALA A 97 12.33 9.49 -7.21
C ALA A 97 13.27 10.69 -7.36
N ARG A 98 13.74 10.97 -8.58
CA ARG A 98 14.63 12.10 -8.88
C ARG A 98 13.95 13.45 -8.61
N ASP A 99 12.69 13.61 -9.00
CA ASP A 99 11.92 14.81 -8.74
C ASP A 99 11.70 15.04 -7.23
N LYS A 100 11.43 13.95 -6.49
CA LYS A 100 11.29 14.00 -5.03
C LYS A 100 12.61 14.39 -4.34
N ILE A 101 13.73 13.82 -4.77
CA ILE A 101 15.07 14.20 -4.30
C ILE A 101 15.37 15.67 -4.58
N LYS A 102 15.07 16.14 -5.79
CA LYS A 102 15.27 17.54 -6.18
C LYS A 102 14.43 18.50 -5.33
N THR A 103 13.22 18.11 -4.97
CA THR A 103 12.28 18.94 -4.21
C THR A 103 12.57 18.96 -2.72
N CYS A 104 12.88 17.81 -2.12
CA CYS A 104 13.03 17.68 -0.66
C CYS A 104 14.50 17.67 -0.19
N GLY A 105 15.44 17.48 -1.11
CA GLY A 105 16.81 17.08 -0.82
C GLY A 105 16.93 15.58 -0.56
N ALA A 106 18.06 14.98 -0.95
CA ALA A 106 18.27 13.53 -0.87
C ALA A 106 18.04 12.96 0.54
N ALA A 107 18.48 13.67 1.58
CA ALA A 107 18.33 13.23 2.98
C ALA A 107 16.88 13.18 3.48
N ASN A 108 15.94 13.86 2.82
CA ASN A 108 14.54 13.94 3.23
C ASN A 108 13.57 13.32 2.21
N ALA A 109 14.09 12.73 1.13
CA ALA A 109 13.30 12.21 0.02
C ALA A 109 12.79 10.79 0.29
N ARG A 110 12.00 10.60 1.38
CA ARG A 110 11.42 9.30 1.72
C ARG A 110 10.48 8.84 0.60
N LEU A 111 10.76 7.68 -0.01
CA LEU A 111 10.00 7.12 -1.11
C LEU A 111 9.29 5.85 -0.66
N ARG A 112 7.95 5.84 -0.68
CA ARG A 112 7.11 4.70 -0.29
C ARG A 112 6.42 4.10 -1.50
N ILE A 113 6.74 2.86 -1.85
CA ILE A 113 6.20 2.16 -3.02
C ILE A 113 5.52 0.88 -2.58
N TRP A 114 4.35 0.60 -3.12
CA TRP A 114 3.60 -0.63 -2.86
C TRP A 114 3.34 -1.41 -4.15
N SER A 115 3.79 -2.64 -4.23
CA SER A 115 3.36 -3.64 -5.21
C SER A 115 2.24 -4.49 -4.61
N ALA A 116 1.01 -4.22 -5.04
CA ALA A 116 -0.22 -4.84 -4.57
C ALA A 116 -0.64 -5.99 -5.51
N GLY A 117 -0.56 -7.22 -5.01
CA GLY A 117 -0.64 -8.45 -5.80
C GLY A 117 0.72 -8.82 -6.41
N CYS A 118 1.77 -8.84 -5.58
CA CYS A 118 3.16 -8.97 -6.04
C CYS A 118 3.56 -10.40 -6.47
N CYS A 119 2.70 -11.39 -6.29
CA CYS A 119 2.96 -12.79 -6.56
C CYS A 119 4.28 -13.25 -5.91
N THR A 120 5.21 -13.78 -6.72
CA THR A 120 6.49 -14.36 -6.31
C THR A 120 7.61 -13.32 -6.18
N GLY A 121 7.29 -12.02 -6.22
CA GLY A 121 8.20 -10.94 -5.82
C GLY A 121 9.00 -10.28 -6.93
N GLU A 122 8.89 -10.72 -8.19
CA GLU A 122 9.67 -10.16 -9.29
C GLU A 122 9.41 -8.67 -9.50
N GLU A 123 8.16 -8.19 -9.37
CA GLU A 123 7.83 -6.77 -9.52
C GLU A 123 8.49 -5.87 -8.45
N PRO A 124 8.30 -6.09 -7.14
CA PRO A 124 8.92 -5.23 -6.13
C PRO A 124 10.46 -5.31 -6.16
N TYR A 125 11.03 -6.46 -6.52
CA TYR A 125 12.48 -6.56 -6.72
C TYR A 125 12.96 -5.84 -7.99
N SER A 126 12.20 -5.83 -9.08
CA SER A 126 12.53 -4.99 -10.24
C SER A 126 12.50 -3.50 -9.92
N ILE A 127 11.57 -3.06 -9.08
CA ILE A 127 11.54 -1.69 -8.56
C ILE A 127 12.82 -1.39 -7.77
N ALA A 128 13.17 -2.28 -6.83
CA ALA A 128 14.38 -2.15 -6.01
C ALA A 128 15.66 -2.09 -6.86
N MET A 129 15.80 -2.99 -7.84
CA MET A 129 16.94 -3.02 -8.77
C MET A 129 17.02 -1.74 -9.61
N ALA A 130 15.90 -1.28 -10.17
CA ALA A 130 15.84 -0.08 -11.01
C ALA A 130 16.26 1.18 -10.23
N LEU A 131 15.74 1.35 -9.01
CA LEU A 131 16.10 2.47 -8.15
C LEU A 131 17.57 2.41 -7.73
N ASN A 132 18.02 1.23 -7.27
CA ASN A 132 19.38 1.04 -6.82
C ASN A 132 20.42 1.33 -7.94
N GLN A 133 20.12 0.96 -9.19
CA GLN A 133 21.06 1.16 -10.29
C GLN A 133 21.02 2.59 -10.85
N HIS A 134 19.83 3.17 -10.95
CA HIS A 134 19.63 4.40 -11.71
C HIS A 134 19.31 5.63 -10.87
N VAL A 135 19.24 5.51 -9.55
CA VAL A 135 19.05 6.62 -8.61
C VAL A 135 19.98 6.45 -7.41
N PRO A 136 21.32 6.43 -7.60
CA PRO A 136 22.29 6.20 -6.53
C PRO A 136 22.29 7.31 -5.48
N GLU A 137 21.64 8.45 -5.76
CA GLU A 137 21.48 9.56 -4.82
C GLU A 137 20.38 9.30 -3.79
N LEU A 138 19.51 8.31 -4.01
CA LEU A 138 18.50 7.88 -3.04
C LEU A 138 19.16 6.99 -1.99
N ASP A 139 19.24 7.48 -0.76
CA ASP A 139 19.66 6.65 0.37
C ASP A 139 18.67 5.48 0.55
N PRO A 140 19.14 4.22 0.55
CA PRO A 140 18.31 3.06 0.85
C PRO A 140 17.48 3.19 2.14
N SER A 141 17.95 3.93 3.15
CA SER A 141 17.20 4.18 4.39
C SER A 141 15.92 5.01 4.18
N GLN A 142 15.85 5.76 3.09
CA GLN A 142 14.69 6.55 2.69
C GLN A 142 13.72 5.77 1.79
N LEU A 143 14.08 4.56 1.37
CA LEU A 143 13.27 3.74 0.48
C LEU A 143 12.48 2.69 1.27
N SER A 144 11.17 2.64 1.05
CA SER A 144 10.28 1.60 1.55
C SER A 144 9.55 0.98 0.36
N ILE A 145 9.80 -0.30 0.10
CA ILE A 145 9.08 -1.08 -0.91
C ILE A 145 8.30 -2.19 -0.19
N LEU A 146 6.98 -2.12 -0.28
CA LEU A 146 6.07 -3.13 0.24
C LEU A 146 5.59 -4.01 -0.92
N GLY A 147 5.76 -5.32 -0.83
CA GLY A 147 5.08 -6.30 -1.67
C GLY A 147 3.98 -6.99 -0.87
N THR A 148 2.75 -6.99 -1.37
CA THR A 148 1.67 -7.76 -0.75
C THR A 148 1.00 -8.71 -1.71
N ASP A 149 0.58 -9.87 -1.21
CA ASP A 149 -0.24 -10.81 -1.96
C ASP A 149 -1.21 -11.54 -1.02
N ILE A 150 -2.28 -12.12 -1.56
CA ILE A 150 -3.18 -13.00 -0.81
C ILE A 150 -2.61 -14.42 -0.71
N ASN A 151 -1.74 -14.81 -1.64
CA ASN A 151 -1.14 -16.14 -1.69
C ASN A 151 0.14 -16.19 -0.86
N SER A 152 0.03 -16.77 0.35
CA SER A 152 1.14 -16.95 1.29
C SER A 152 2.30 -17.77 0.70
N GLY A 153 2.02 -18.80 -0.10
CA GLY A 153 3.04 -19.61 -0.78
C GLY A 153 3.83 -18.83 -1.84
N SER A 154 3.19 -17.91 -2.57
CA SER A 154 3.90 -17.01 -3.48
C SER A 154 4.83 -16.05 -2.72
N LEU A 155 4.39 -15.55 -1.56
CA LEU A 155 5.21 -14.68 -0.71
C LEU A 155 6.40 -15.42 -0.09
N GLU A 156 6.30 -16.72 0.17
CA GLU A 156 7.44 -17.54 0.61
C GLU A 156 8.53 -17.59 -0.47
N ILE A 157 8.17 -17.86 -1.72
CA ILE A 157 9.10 -17.81 -2.86
C ILE A 157 9.74 -16.42 -2.98
N ALA A 158 8.96 -15.36 -2.81
CA ALA A 158 9.45 -13.99 -2.85
C ALA A 158 10.49 -13.71 -1.74
N ARG A 159 10.26 -14.19 -0.52
CA ARG A 159 11.19 -14.05 0.61
C ARG A 159 12.45 -14.90 0.42
N ASP A 160 12.32 -16.09 -0.15
CA ASP A 160 13.46 -16.94 -0.50
C ASP A 160 14.35 -16.27 -1.56
N GLY A 161 13.73 -15.60 -2.53
CA GLY A 161 14.43 -14.86 -3.57
C GLY A 161 15.21 -15.75 -4.53
N VAL A 162 14.74 -16.98 -4.75
CA VAL A 162 15.35 -17.95 -5.66
C VAL A 162 14.44 -18.16 -6.86
N TYR A 163 14.97 -17.86 -8.05
CA TYR A 163 14.21 -17.83 -9.29
C TYR A 163 14.79 -18.75 -10.35
N ARG A 164 13.97 -19.12 -11.34
CA ARG A 164 14.41 -19.91 -12.50
C ARG A 164 14.48 -19.05 -13.75
N HIS A 165 15.09 -19.59 -14.80
CA HIS A 165 15.30 -18.90 -16.09
C HIS A 165 14.03 -18.21 -16.65
N TRP A 166 12.85 -18.82 -16.50
CA TRP A 166 11.57 -18.27 -16.97
C TRP A 166 11.22 -16.89 -16.38
N SER A 167 11.68 -16.60 -15.16
CA SER A 167 11.46 -15.32 -14.47
C SER A 167 12.27 -14.17 -15.11
N PHE A 168 13.25 -14.50 -15.95
CA PHE A 168 14.17 -13.56 -16.61
C PHE A 168 13.90 -13.37 -18.11
N ARG A 169 12.78 -13.90 -18.63
CA ARG A 169 12.50 -13.95 -20.08
C ARG A 169 12.57 -12.61 -20.82
N ASN A 170 12.39 -11.49 -20.12
CA ASN A 170 12.52 -10.13 -20.66
C ASN A 170 13.52 -9.26 -19.85
N THR A 171 14.49 -9.90 -19.19
CA THR A 171 15.48 -9.22 -18.34
C THR A 171 16.81 -9.11 -19.07
N ASP A 172 17.44 -7.95 -19.00
CA ASP A 172 18.80 -7.74 -19.52
C ASP A 172 19.80 -8.67 -18.78
N ALA A 173 20.69 -9.31 -19.54
CA ALA A 173 21.64 -10.28 -18.98
C ALA A 173 22.62 -9.63 -17.99
N ALA A 174 22.98 -8.36 -18.17
CA ALA A 174 23.83 -7.63 -17.22
C ALA A 174 23.07 -7.30 -15.94
N LEU A 175 21.77 -6.99 -16.02
CA LEU A 175 20.91 -6.83 -14.84
C LEU A 175 20.82 -8.11 -14.01
N GLN A 176 20.62 -9.25 -14.68
CA GLN A 176 20.61 -10.55 -14.02
C GLN A 176 21.96 -10.83 -13.37
N LYS A 177 23.07 -10.70 -14.10
CA LYS A 177 24.41 -11.01 -13.59
C LYS A 177 24.85 -10.12 -12.43
N SER A 178 24.39 -8.87 -12.38
CA SER A 178 24.77 -7.92 -11.32
C SER A 178 23.98 -8.07 -10.03
N ASN A 179 22.79 -8.69 -10.07
CA ASN A 179 21.91 -8.81 -8.90
C ASN A 179 21.66 -10.26 -8.45
N PHE A 180 22.07 -11.26 -9.24
CA PHE A 180 21.83 -12.67 -8.95
C PHE A 180 23.10 -13.51 -9.06
N SER A 181 23.17 -14.56 -8.24
CA SER A 181 24.17 -15.62 -8.31
C SER A 181 23.52 -16.94 -8.68
N GLU A 182 24.14 -17.70 -9.58
CA GLU A 182 23.68 -19.05 -9.93
C GLU A 182 24.05 -20.05 -8.82
N GLU A 183 23.07 -20.86 -8.38
CA GLU A 183 23.26 -21.88 -7.33
C GLU A 183 23.25 -23.31 -7.87
N GLY A 184 23.28 -23.47 -9.21
CA GLY A 184 23.12 -24.75 -9.90
C GLY A 184 21.65 -25.06 -10.23
N GLU A 185 21.44 -26.10 -11.05
CA GLU A 185 20.11 -26.57 -11.49
C GLU A 185 19.22 -25.49 -12.15
N GLY A 186 19.83 -24.45 -12.74
CA GLY A 186 19.11 -23.32 -13.33
C GLY A 186 18.38 -22.43 -12.31
N LYS A 187 18.82 -22.45 -11.04
CA LYS A 187 18.34 -21.58 -9.95
C LYS A 187 19.27 -20.38 -9.78
N PHE A 188 18.66 -19.22 -9.57
CA PHE A 188 19.34 -17.93 -9.41
C PHE A 188 18.88 -17.29 -8.10
N ARG A 189 19.81 -17.06 -7.17
CA ARG A 189 19.54 -16.38 -5.91
C ARG A 189 19.74 -14.88 -6.06
N LEU A 190 18.76 -14.11 -5.63
CA LEU A 190 18.84 -12.64 -5.56
C LEU A 190 19.80 -12.22 -4.43
N SER A 191 20.62 -11.20 -4.70
CA SER A 191 21.55 -10.65 -3.71
C SER A 191 20.83 -10.12 -2.46
N ASP A 192 21.41 -10.39 -1.29
CA ASP A 192 20.85 -9.95 0.00
C ASP A 192 20.65 -8.43 0.09
N ARG A 193 21.52 -7.68 -0.61
CA ARG A 193 21.42 -6.23 -0.74
C ARG A 193 20.10 -5.78 -1.36
N ILE A 194 19.66 -6.42 -2.44
CA ILE A 194 18.37 -6.08 -3.06
C ILE A 194 17.22 -6.69 -2.26
N LYS A 195 17.39 -7.91 -1.73
CA LYS A 195 16.39 -8.55 -0.86
C LYS A 195 16.00 -7.66 0.33
N GLY A 196 17.00 -7.05 0.98
CA GLY A 196 16.81 -6.17 2.14
C GLY A 196 16.06 -4.86 1.85
N LEU A 197 15.81 -4.50 0.59
CA LEU A 197 15.07 -3.30 0.21
C LEU A 197 13.54 -3.51 0.16
N VAL A 198 13.08 -4.76 0.24
CA VAL A 198 11.67 -5.12 0.04
C VAL A 198 11.11 -5.86 1.26
N LYS A 199 9.95 -5.41 1.74
CA LYS A 199 9.17 -6.07 2.79
C LYS A 199 7.98 -6.79 2.17
N PHE A 200 7.74 -8.04 2.57
CA PHE A 200 6.59 -8.83 2.10
C PHE A 200 5.58 -9.10 3.20
N SER A 201 4.31 -8.81 2.93
CA SER A 201 3.19 -9.04 3.86
C SER A 201 1.98 -9.65 3.17
N GLU A 202 1.24 -10.50 3.88
CA GLU A 202 -0.02 -11.07 3.38
C GLU A 202 -1.11 -9.99 3.46
N LEU A 203 -1.82 -9.72 2.36
CA LEU A 203 -2.93 -8.77 2.35
C LEU A 203 -3.97 -9.14 1.29
N ASN A 204 -5.20 -9.32 1.73
CA ASN A 204 -6.36 -9.41 0.85
C ASN A 204 -6.88 -7.99 0.52
N LEU A 205 -6.78 -7.58 -0.74
CA LEU A 205 -7.25 -6.26 -1.21
C LEU A 205 -8.77 -6.08 -1.06
N ALA A 206 -9.55 -7.15 -1.00
CA ALA A 206 -10.98 -7.05 -0.73
C ALA A 206 -11.27 -6.68 0.73
N ALA A 207 -10.38 -7.06 1.66
CA ALA A 207 -10.59 -6.89 3.08
C ALA A 207 -10.49 -5.40 3.49
N PRO A 208 -11.39 -4.91 4.37
CA PRO A 208 -11.41 -3.52 4.84
C PRO A 208 -10.41 -3.29 5.98
N VAL A 209 -9.15 -3.70 5.77
CA VAL A 209 -8.04 -3.61 6.73
C VAL A 209 -7.01 -2.55 6.35
N TYR A 210 -7.18 -1.93 5.18
CA TYR A 210 -6.32 -0.90 4.64
C TYR A 210 -7.17 0.25 4.07
N PRO A 211 -6.61 1.47 3.99
CA PRO A 211 -5.24 1.79 4.40
C PRO A 211 -5.02 1.77 5.92
N SER A 212 -3.83 1.35 6.36
CA SER A 212 -3.43 1.40 7.76
C SER A 212 -1.93 1.60 7.91
N VAL A 213 -1.52 2.23 9.02
CA VAL A 213 -0.12 2.22 9.46
C VAL A 213 0.32 0.79 9.79
N THR A 214 -0.57 -0.02 10.36
CA THR A 214 -0.27 -1.42 10.75
C THR A 214 -0.04 -2.33 9.56
N THR A 215 -0.70 -2.08 8.43
CA THR A 215 -0.48 -2.81 7.18
C THR A 215 0.60 -2.15 6.32
N ASP A 216 1.21 -1.06 6.81
CA ASP A 216 2.24 -0.27 6.11
C ASP A 216 1.77 0.29 4.75
N THR A 217 0.45 0.45 4.55
CA THR A 217 -0.19 0.86 3.27
C THR A 217 -0.58 2.33 3.20
N HIS A 218 -0.08 3.16 4.11
CA HIS A 218 -0.37 4.59 4.18
C HIS A 218 0.68 5.41 3.43
N ALA A 219 0.30 6.65 3.05
CA ALA A 219 1.17 7.66 2.47
C ALA A 219 2.10 7.14 1.35
N MET A 220 1.54 6.32 0.44
CA MET A 220 2.25 5.78 -0.70
C MET A 220 2.52 6.86 -1.74
N ASP A 221 3.74 6.89 -2.26
CA ASP A 221 4.09 7.68 -3.43
C ASP A 221 3.62 7.00 -4.70
N ILE A 222 3.83 5.69 -4.78
CA ILE A 222 3.50 4.89 -5.96
C ILE A 222 2.87 3.58 -5.51
N ILE A 223 1.75 3.21 -6.12
CA ILE A 223 1.13 1.88 -5.99
C ILE A 223 1.15 1.23 -7.36
N PHE A 224 1.71 0.02 -7.43
CA PHE A 224 1.54 -0.91 -8.53
C PHE A 224 0.42 -1.88 -8.19
N CYS A 225 -0.54 -2.04 -9.09
CA CYS A 225 -1.57 -3.07 -9.00
C CYS A 225 -1.90 -3.55 -10.42
N ARG A 226 -1.03 -4.42 -10.94
CA ARG A 226 -1.02 -4.83 -12.35
C ARG A 226 -1.42 -6.30 -12.48
N ASN A 227 -2.34 -6.58 -13.39
CA ASN A 227 -2.91 -7.91 -13.62
C ASN A 227 -3.58 -8.51 -12.37
N VAL A 228 -4.24 -7.68 -11.55
CA VAL A 228 -4.92 -8.08 -10.31
C VAL A 228 -6.40 -7.71 -10.35
N LEU A 229 -6.74 -6.48 -10.75
CA LEU A 229 -8.10 -5.95 -10.74
C LEU A 229 -9.03 -6.74 -11.67
N MET A 230 -8.48 -7.38 -12.71
CA MET A 230 -9.23 -8.24 -13.63
C MET A 230 -9.86 -9.49 -12.97
N TYR A 231 -9.43 -9.83 -11.75
CA TYR A 231 -10.01 -10.94 -10.97
C TYR A 231 -11.16 -10.50 -10.07
N PHE A 232 -11.33 -9.20 -9.83
CA PHE A 232 -12.43 -8.69 -8.99
C PHE A 232 -13.70 -8.46 -9.80
N SER A 233 -14.85 -8.53 -9.13
CA SER A 233 -16.08 -7.97 -9.68
C SER A 233 -15.94 -6.46 -9.82
N ARG A 234 -16.73 -5.85 -10.71
CA ARG A 234 -16.67 -4.40 -10.94
C ARG A 234 -16.87 -3.58 -9.67
N ALA A 235 -17.83 -3.99 -8.83
CA ALA A 235 -18.12 -3.33 -7.56
C ALA A 235 -16.92 -3.43 -6.60
N GLN A 236 -16.29 -4.59 -6.51
CA GLN A 236 -15.12 -4.79 -5.65
C GLN A 236 -13.90 -4.01 -6.14
N ALA A 237 -13.67 -3.95 -7.46
CA ALA A 237 -12.59 -3.15 -8.05
C ALA A 237 -12.72 -1.66 -7.72
N LEU A 238 -13.93 -1.10 -7.77
CA LEU A 238 -14.18 0.30 -7.37
C LEU A 238 -13.81 0.56 -5.91
N ILE A 239 -14.15 -0.37 -5.01
CA ILE A 239 -13.80 -0.27 -3.58
C ILE A 239 -12.28 -0.31 -3.39
N VAL A 240 -11.59 -1.22 -4.09
CA VAL A 240 -10.13 -1.35 -4.03
C VAL A 240 -9.44 -0.08 -4.52
N ILE A 241 -9.90 0.49 -5.64
CA ILE A 241 -9.32 1.71 -6.21
C ILE A 241 -9.53 2.91 -5.30
N GLU A 242 -10.71 3.04 -4.68
CA GLU A 242 -10.94 4.11 -3.71
C GLU A 242 -10.02 3.96 -2.48
N ARG A 243 -9.78 2.74 -2.00
CA ARG A 243 -8.78 2.51 -0.95
C ARG A 243 -7.37 2.87 -1.42
N PHE A 244 -6.96 2.50 -2.63
CA PHE A 244 -5.66 2.91 -3.18
C PHE A 244 -5.54 4.43 -3.27
N ARG A 245 -6.59 5.13 -3.68
CA ARG A 245 -6.64 6.59 -3.68
C ARG A 245 -6.43 7.16 -2.27
N GLN A 246 -6.93 6.50 -1.24
CA GLN A 246 -6.71 6.90 0.17
C GLN A 246 -5.30 6.54 0.67
N CYS A 247 -4.70 5.47 0.16
CA CYS A 247 -3.31 5.09 0.45
C CYS A 247 -2.31 6.08 -0.13
N LEU A 248 -2.59 6.65 -1.31
CA LEU A 248 -1.68 7.55 -2.03
C LEU A 248 -1.58 8.94 -1.39
N VAL A 249 -0.38 9.51 -1.38
CA VAL A 249 -0.17 10.96 -1.17
C VAL A 249 -0.76 11.76 -2.33
N ASN A 250 -0.99 13.06 -2.12
CA ASN A 250 -1.41 13.94 -3.21
C ASN A 250 -0.32 13.99 -4.29
N GLY A 251 -0.73 13.85 -5.55
CA GLY A 251 0.20 13.74 -6.68
C GLY A 251 0.92 12.40 -6.82
N GLY A 252 0.65 11.43 -5.94
CA GLY A 252 1.14 10.06 -6.07
C GLY A 252 0.53 9.31 -7.26
N TRP A 253 1.15 8.18 -7.63
CA TRP A 253 0.81 7.42 -8.83
C TRP A 253 0.22 6.05 -8.52
N LEU A 254 -0.85 5.69 -9.23
CA LEU A 254 -1.36 4.34 -9.35
C LEU A 254 -1.02 3.81 -10.75
N ILE A 255 -0.32 2.68 -10.78
CA ILE A 255 0.13 2.00 -11.99
C ILE A 255 -0.63 0.68 -12.11
N VAL A 256 -1.37 0.50 -13.20
CA VAL A 256 -2.18 -0.69 -13.50
C VAL A 256 -1.84 -1.19 -14.90
N SER A 257 -2.24 -2.42 -15.26
CA SER A 257 -2.01 -2.91 -16.61
C SER A 257 -2.96 -2.23 -17.60
N PRO A 258 -2.58 -2.08 -18.89
CA PRO A 258 -3.44 -1.46 -19.90
C PRO A 258 -4.83 -2.10 -20.01
N SER A 259 -4.94 -3.41 -19.81
CA SER A 259 -6.21 -4.15 -19.85
C SER A 259 -7.15 -3.83 -18.67
N GLU A 260 -6.65 -3.19 -17.63
CA GLU A 260 -7.39 -2.86 -16.40
C GLU A 260 -7.74 -1.38 -16.31
N ALA A 261 -7.16 -0.56 -17.19
CA ALA A 261 -7.42 0.86 -17.27
C ALA A 261 -8.86 1.12 -17.76
N SER A 262 -9.71 1.65 -16.89
CA SER A 262 -11.10 2.01 -17.20
C SER A 262 -11.38 3.42 -16.69
N SER A 263 -11.80 4.33 -17.58
CA SER A 263 -12.10 5.72 -17.25
C SER A 263 -13.07 5.87 -16.06
N GLU A 264 -14.08 5.01 -15.99
CA GLU A 264 -15.05 4.97 -14.89
C GLU A 264 -14.45 4.49 -13.57
N LEU A 265 -13.55 3.50 -13.60
CA LEU A 265 -12.89 3.00 -12.40
C LEU A 265 -11.95 4.06 -11.77
N PHE A 266 -11.40 4.97 -12.59
CA PHE A 266 -10.36 5.91 -12.18
C PHE A 266 -10.80 7.39 -12.20
N ALA A 267 -12.09 7.70 -12.02
CA ALA A 267 -12.61 9.07 -12.07
C ALA A 267 -11.88 10.07 -11.13
N GLY A 268 -11.37 9.59 -9.98
CA GLY A 268 -10.58 10.36 -9.01
C GLY A 268 -9.11 10.60 -9.38
N PHE A 269 -8.68 10.16 -10.58
CA PHE A 269 -7.32 10.26 -11.06
C PHE A 269 -7.24 11.05 -12.36
N SER A 270 -6.05 11.58 -12.64
CA SER A 270 -5.67 12.12 -13.94
C SER A 270 -4.84 11.06 -14.66
N GLY A 271 -5.38 10.54 -15.77
CA GLY A 271 -4.69 9.55 -16.59
C GLY A 271 -3.59 10.18 -17.45
N LEU A 272 -2.41 9.58 -17.44
CA LEU A 272 -1.31 9.82 -18.36
C LEU A 272 -1.21 8.64 -19.31
N TYR A 273 -1.39 8.91 -20.60
CA TYR A 273 -1.53 7.89 -21.63
C TYR A 273 -0.24 7.78 -22.46
N TYR A 274 0.29 6.57 -22.54
CA TYR A 274 1.37 6.18 -23.44
C TYR A 274 0.86 5.11 -24.41
N PRO A 275 1.51 4.89 -25.56
CA PRO A 275 1.10 3.85 -26.50
C PRO A 275 1.01 2.43 -25.91
N ASP A 276 1.80 2.15 -24.86
CA ASP A 276 1.99 0.85 -24.23
C ASP A 276 1.61 0.82 -22.73
N ALA A 277 1.17 1.94 -22.14
CA ALA A 277 0.87 2.04 -20.72
C ALA A 277 -0.10 3.18 -20.37
N ILE A 278 -0.87 3.02 -19.29
CA ILE A 278 -1.71 4.07 -18.72
C ILE A 278 -1.37 4.18 -17.23
N TYR A 279 -1.03 5.39 -16.79
CA TYR A 279 -0.69 5.68 -15.40
C TYR A 279 -1.65 6.70 -14.82
N PHE A 280 -2.01 6.55 -13.55
CA PHE A 280 -3.04 7.37 -12.91
C PHE A 280 -2.44 8.20 -11.79
N LYS A 281 -2.39 9.52 -11.96
CA LYS A 281 -1.95 10.44 -10.90
C LYS A 281 -3.13 10.82 -10.04
N LYS A 282 -3.02 10.69 -8.71
CA LYS A 282 -4.06 11.15 -7.78
C LYS A 282 -4.21 12.66 -7.92
N LYS A 283 -5.43 13.11 -8.25
CA LYS A 283 -5.76 14.54 -8.32
C LYS A 283 -5.58 15.17 -6.95
N ASP A 284 -4.94 16.34 -6.92
CA ASP A 284 -4.97 17.18 -5.73
C ASP A 284 -6.43 17.61 -5.48
N PRO A 285 -6.95 17.62 -4.25
CA PRO A 285 -8.23 18.24 -3.94
C PRO A 285 -8.38 19.68 -4.50
N LEU A 286 -7.27 20.39 -4.71
CA LEU A 286 -7.24 21.73 -5.31
C LEU A 286 -7.28 21.74 -6.85
N ASP A 287 -7.07 20.59 -7.51
CA ASP A 287 -7.10 20.42 -8.97
C ASP A 287 -8.49 20.06 -9.51
N VAL A 288 -9.53 20.11 -8.67
CA VAL A 288 -10.90 20.11 -9.17
C VAL A 288 -11.10 21.43 -9.90
N PRO A 289 -11.35 21.45 -11.24
CA PRO A 289 -11.73 22.70 -11.88
C PRO A 289 -12.97 23.17 -11.14
N ILE A 290 -12.87 24.33 -10.49
CA ILE A 290 -14.03 25.03 -9.97
C ILE A 290 -14.92 25.19 -11.19
N VAL A 291 -15.95 24.34 -11.30
CA VAL A 291 -17.05 24.59 -12.21
C VAL A 291 -17.62 25.89 -11.70
N ALA A 292 -17.24 26.99 -12.36
CA ALA A 292 -17.82 28.28 -12.09
C ALA A 292 -19.33 28.07 -12.22
N GLN A 293 -20.02 28.09 -11.09
CA GLN A 293 -21.47 28.14 -11.10
C GLN A 293 -21.85 29.30 -12.03
N PRO A 294 -22.87 29.14 -12.89
CA PRO A 294 -23.33 30.26 -13.70
C PRO A 294 -23.68 31.37 -12.72
N ARG A 295 -22.89 32.46 -12.73
CA ARG A 295 -23.25 33.65 -11.98
C ARG A 295 -24.62 34.05 -12.48
N ALA A 296 -25.61 34.00 -11.59
CA ALA A 296 -26.90 34.61 -11.84
C ALA A 296 -26.62 36.04 -12.33
N SER A 297 -27.15 36.35 -13.51
CA SER A 297 -27.07 37.66 -14.13
C SER A 297 -27.72 38.69 -13.21
N SER A 298 -26.91 39.38 -12.41
CA SER A 298 -27.32 40.61 -11.76
C SER A 298 -27.41 41.68 -12.85
N ALA A 299 -28.64 42.03 -13.19
CA ALA A 299 -28.98 43.16 -14.01
C ALA A 299 -28.30 44.45 -13.50
N GLY A 300 -27.80 45.21 -14.48
CA GLY A 300 -27.49 46.65 -14.48
C GLY A 300 -27.19 47.37 -13.16
N ASN A 301 -26.00 47.96 -13.09
CA ASN A 301 -25.97 49.42 -12.98
C ASN A 301 -24.71 50.02 -13.61
N VAL A 302 -24.91 51.24 -14.11
CA VAL A 302 -24.05 52.04 -14.98
C VAL A 302 -23.01 52.84 -14.20
N GLY A 303 -21.83 53.03 -14.79
CA GLY A 303 -21.10 54.31 -14.71
C GLY A 303 -19.66 54.26 -14.17
N GLY A 304 -18.72 54.73 -15.00
CA GLY A 304 -17.45 55.33 -14.53
C GLY A 304 -16.18 54.77 -15.16
N GLN A 305 -15.66 55.47 -16.18
CA GLN A 305 -14.30 55.33 -16.71
C GLN A 305 -13.25 55.85 -15.73
N ALA A 306 -12.03 55.28 -15.73
CA ALA A 306 -10.75 55.99 -15.98
C ALA A 306 -9.50 55.12 -15.72
N ASP A 307 -8.66 55.04 -16.76
CA ASP A 307 -7.19 55.14 -16.83
C ASP A 307 -6.22 54.46 -15.83
N ASP A 308 -5.43 53.55 -16.42
CA ASP A 308 -3.97 53.66 -16.66
C ASP A 308 -2.92 53.45 -15.55
N MET A 309 -1.80 52.88 -16.02
CA MET A 309 -0.44 52.85 -15.49
C MET A 309 0.02 51.78 -14.47
N GLN A 310 0.74 50.79 -15.01
CA GLN A 310 2.04 50.31 -14.49
C GLN A 310 3.07 51.47 -14.53
N PRO A 311 4.18 51.52 -13.72
CA PRO A 311 5.28 50.55 -13.83
C PRO A 311 6.26 50.32 -12.64
N GLU A 312 6.95 49.18 -12.76
CA GLU A 312 8.40 48.92 -12.56
C GLU A 312 9.18 49.01 -11.21
N ARG A 313 9.83 47.86 -10.93
CA ARG A 313 11.27 47.61 -10.62
C ARG A 313 11.99 48.31 -9.45
N ARG A 314 12.70 47.49 -8.64
CA ARG A 314 14.19 47.41 -8.43
C ARG A 314 14.48 46.58 -7.16
N ARG A 315 15.21 45.45 -7.21
CA ARG A 315 16.67 45.20 -7.29
C ARG A 315 17.48 45.43 -5.98
N ALA A 316 18.28 44.40 -5.67
CA ALA A 316 19.58 44.38 -4.95
C ALA A 316 19.57 44.49 -3.42
N ALA A 317 20.53 43.98 -2.64
CA ALA A 317 21.60 42.97 -2.76
C ALA A 317 22.33 42.92 -1.40
N ALA A 318 23.12 41.85 -1.18
CA ALA A 318 24.33 41.76 -0.33
C ALA A 318 24.14 41.85 1.21
N ALA A 319 25.03 41.40 2.09
CA ALA A 319 26.12 40.42 2.17
C ALA A 319 26.75 40.62 3.58
N ALA A 320 27.17 39.56 4.29
CA ALA A 320 28.20 39.58 5.35
C ALA A 320 28.39 38.14 5.88
N THR A 321 29.46 37.40 5.56
CA THR A 321 30.82 37.34 6.17
C THR A 321 30.91 36.81 7.61
N HIS A 322 31.73 35.74 7.74
CA HIS A 322 32.05 34.85 8.87
C HIS A 322 32.69 35.51 10.11
N PRO A 323 32.88 34.72 11.20
CA PRO A 323 34.25 34.22 11.44
C PRO A 323 34.37 32.72 11.84
N ARG A 324 35.62 32.30 11.83
CA ARG A 324 36.24 30.96 11.75
C ARG A 324 36.57 30.40 13.16
N ALA A 325 36.47 29.08 13.36
CA ALA A 325 37.22 28.34 14.38
C ALA A 325 37.67 26.97 13.81
N LYS A 326 38.96 26.61 14.01
CA LYS A 326 39.60 25.34 13.60
C LYS A 326 39.63 24.33 14.79
N PRO A 327 40.32 23.18 14.70
CA PRO A 327 39.76 21.86 14.41
C PRO A 327 39.88 20.90 15.61
N ALA A 328 38.82 20.16 15.93
CA ALA A 328 38.90 19.06 16.90
C ALA A 328 39.00 17.71 16.19
N GLN A 329 39.89 16.89 16.72
CA GLN A 329 40.41 15.64 16.18
C GLN A 329 39.37 14.52 16.08
N THR A 330 39.62 13.65 15.12
CA THR A 330 39.21 12.24 15.00
C THR A 330 38.67 11.60 16.28
N ALA A 331 37.42 11.18 16.25
CA ALA A 331 36.90 10.08 17.06
C ALA A 331 36.04 9.17 16.19
N ALA A 332 36.32 7.88 16.35
CA ALA A 332 35.74 6.68 15.80
C ALA A 332 34.27 6.69 15.31
N ALA A 333 34.03 5.82 14.32
CA ALA A 333 32.74 5.41 13.79
C ALA A 333 31.68 5.09 14.87
N PRO A 334 30.39 5.38 14.65
CA PRO A 334 29.34 4.76 15.43
C PRO A 334 28.97 3.41 14.80
N ARG A 335 29.70 2.38 15.21
CA ARG A 335 29.10 1.06 15.41
C ARG A 335 28.13 1.20 16.58
N GLY A 336 26.84 0.97 16.36
CA GLY A 336 25.89 0.71 17.44
C GLY A 336 24.59 1.48 17.35
N LEU A 337 23.57 0.88 16.73
CA LEU A 337 22.16 1.19 17.01
C LEU A 337 21.50 0.14 17.92
N ASN A 338 22.29 -0.72 18.55
CA ASN A 338 21.83 -1.64 19.59
C ASN A 338 22.16 -1.17 21.02
N LYS A 339 22.50 0.11 21.24
CA LYS A 339 22.86 0.58 22.59
C LYS A 339 22.59 2.05 22.95
N THR A 340 21.60 2.69 22.35
CA THR A 340 21.16 4.04 22.74
C THR A 340 19.64 4.17 22.85
N MET A 341 19.01 3.22 23.53
CA MET A 341 17.62 3.34 24.02
C MET A 341 17.47 3.00 25.52
N GLU A 342 18.58 2.85 26.25
CA GLU A 342 18.55 2.52 27.68
C GLU A 342 18.64 3.73 28.62
N ASP A 343 18.93 4.94 28.10
CA ASP A 343 19.05 6.15 28.93
C ASP A 343 18.02 7.22 28.58
N ALA A 344 16.73 6.91 28.78
CA ALA A 344 15.67 7.83 29.20
C ALA A 344 14.30 7.12 29.17
N PRO A 345 13.90 6.43 30.24
CA PRO A 345 12.61 5.71 30.31
C PRO A 345 11.35 6.60 30.30
N ALA A 346 11.45 7.89 29.96
CA ALA A 346 10.38 8.87 30.20
C ALA A 346 10.04 9.78 29.00
N SER A 347 10.50 9.47 27.78
CA SER A 347 10.14 10.27 26.60
C SER A 347 8.88 9.72 25.89
N ARG A 348 8.03 10.62 25.38
CA ARG A 348 6.82 10.28 24.62
C ARG A 348 7.12 9.37 23.42
N GLY A 349 8.17 9.71 22.65
CA GLY A 349 8.58 8.96 21.46
C GLY A 349 8.98 7.51 21.77
N PHE A 350 9.60 7.25 22.93
CA PHE A 350 9.95 5.91 23.38
C PHE A 350 8.71 5.03 23.56
N TYR A 351 7.69 5.51 24.28
CA TYR A 351 6.45 4.76 24.49
C TYR A 351 5.64 4.60 23.20
N HIS A 352 5.66 5.60 22.30
CA HIS A 352 4.99 5.49 21.01
C HIS A 352 5.60 4.40 20.13
N ALA A 353 6.93 4.36 20.00
CA ALA A 353 7.63 3.32 19.23
C ALA A 353 7.38 1.92 19.81
N ARG A 354 7.41 1.77 21.15
CA ARG A 354 7.09 0.50 21.81
C ARG A 354 5.63 0.07 21.62
N ALA A 355 4.69 1.01 21.61
CA ALA A 355 3.29 0.70 21.32
C ALA A 355 3.11 0.17 19.90
N LEU A 356 3.74 0.80 18.89
CA LEU A 356 3.70 0.32 17.51
C LEU A 356 4.30 -1.08 17.35
N ALA A 357 5.49 -1.31 17.91
CA ALA A 357 6.14 -2.63 17.88
C ALA A 357 5.29 -3.73 18.55
N ALA A 358 4.60 -3.41 19.65
CA ALA A 358 3.69 -4.33 20.32
C ALA A 358 2.42 -4.61 19.47
N ILE A 359 1.89 -3.61 18.77
CA ILE A 359 0.77 -3.81 17.82
C ILE A 359 1.18 -4.72 16.66
N GLU A 360 2.37 -4.51 16.08
CA GLU A 360 2.89 -5.32 14.96
C GLU A 360 3.10 -6.79 15.33
N THR A 361 3.60 -7.05 16.53
CA THR A 361 3.84 -8.40 17.04
C THR A 361 2.59 -9.06 17.64
N GLY A 362 1.47 -8.33 17.71
CA GLY A 362 0.21 -8.81 18.28
C GLY A 362 0.16 -8.81 19.81
N ASP A 363 1.16 -8.25 20.50
CA ASP A 363 1.19 -8.05 21.96
C ASP A 363 0.19 -6.96 22.40
N GLN A 364 -1.07 -7.36 22.54
CA GLN A 364 -2.16 -6.46 22.94
C GLN A 364 -1.95 -5.84 24.35
N PRO A 365 -1.53 -6.60 25.39
CA PRO A 365 -1.25 -6.02 26.71
C PRO A 365 -0.12 -4.98 26.67
N GLY A 366 0.97 -5.28 25.97
CA GLY A 366 2.10 -4.36 25.83
C GLY A 366 1.72 -3.09 25.07
N ALA A 367 0.95 -3.21 23.98
CA ALA A 367 0.46 -2.07 23.22
C ALA A 367 -0.38 -1.14 24.11
N GLN A 368 -1.28 -1.71 24.91
CA GLN A 368 -2.16 -0.93 25.79
C GLN A 368 -1.39 -0.19 26.89
N GLU A 369 -0.44 -0.82 27.57
CA GLU A 369 0.35 -0.16 28.63
C GLU A 369 1.14 1.01 28.06
N ASN A 370 1.83 0.81 26.93
CA ASN A 370 2.60 1.87 26.30
C ASN A 370 1.70 3.01 25.80
N LEU A 371 0.53 2.73 25.23
CA LEU A 371 -0.42 3.77 24.81
C LEU A 371 -1.03 4.54 25.99
N ARG A 372 -1.21 3.91 27.16
CA ARG A 372 -1.61 4.65 28.38
C ARG A 372 -0.55 5.64 28.80
N ARG A 373 0.74 5.30 28.69
CA ARG A 373 1.85 6.21 28.96
C ARG A 373 1.91 7.35 27.94
N VAL A 374 1.68 7.07 26.66
CA VAL A 374 1.57 8.11 25.62
C VAL A 374 0.46 9.10 25.96
N LEU A 375 -0.75 8.60 26.27
CA LEU A 375 -1.91 9.45 26.59
C LEU A 375 -1.79 10.16 27.95
N TYR A 376 -1.00 9.62 28.89
CA TYR A 376 -0.67 10.29 30.14
C TYR A 376 0.25 11.50 29.90
N LEU A 377 1.28 11.33 29.05
CA LEU A 377 2.22 12.40 28.71
C LEU A 377 1.60 13.44 27.76
N GLN A 378 0.70 13.01 26.87
CA GLN A 378 0.00 13.87 25.93
C GLN A 378 -1.47 13.48 25.77
N PRO A 379 -2.37 14.05 26.61
CA PRO A 379 -3.80 13.74 26.57
C PRO A 379 -4.54 14.13 25.29
N ASP A 380 -3.95 14.99 24.45
CA ASP A 380 -4.52 15.42 23.16
C ASP A 380 -3.85 14.73 21.95
N SER A 381 -3.11 13.64 22.17
CA SER A 381 -2.45 12.90 21.10
C SER A 381 -3.48 12.23 20.18
N ILE A 382 -3.65 12.79 18.98
CA ILE A 382 -4.55 12.25 17.94
C ILE A 382 -4.20 10.79 17.63
N ILE A 383 -2.92 10.51 17.39
CA ILE A 383 -2.44 9.17 17.06
C ILE A 383 -2.53 8.23 18.26
N GLY A 384 -2.29 8.70 19.48
CA GLY A 384 -2.44 7.91 20.70
C GLY A 384 -3.88 7.44 20.90
N HIS A 385 -4.85 8.33 20.72
CA HIS A 385 -6.28 7.98 20.77
C HIS A 385 -6.68 7.04 19.63
N TYR A 386 -6.19 7.29 18.41
CA TYR A 386 -6.48 6.43 17.26
C TYR A 386 -5.97 5.00 17.48
N LEU A 387 -4.70 4.84 17.86
CA LEU A 387 -4.08 3.52 18.10
C LEU A 387 -4.73 2.80 19.29
N MET A 388 -5.09 3.52 20.36
CA MET A 388 -5.85 2.92 21.48
C MET A 388 -7.23 2.44 21.01
N GLY A 389 -7.88 3.16 20.10
CA GLY A 389 -9.11 2.72 19.46
C GLY A 389 -8.94 1.42 18.68
N VAL A 390 -7.87 1.31 17.88
CA VAL A 390 -7.54 0.09 17.12
C VAL A 390 -7.32 -1.10 18.06
N VAL A 391 -6.48 -0.95 19.09
CA VAL A 391 -6.21 -2.02 20.09
C VAL A 391 -7.49 -2.45 20.83
N ARG A 392 -8.39 -1.51 21.15
CA ARG A 392 -9.67 -1.84 21.79
C ARG A 392 -10.62 -2.57 20.85
N PHE A 393 -10.61 -2.21 19.57
CA PHE A 393 -11.43 -2.86 18.56
C PHE A 393 -11.00 -4.30 18.32
N THR A 394 -9.68 -4.56 18.21
CA THR A 394 -9.13 -5.92 18.06
C THR A 394 -9.40 -6.81 19.27
N GLN A 395 -9.52 -6.23 20.46
CA GLN A 395 -9.93 -6.92 21.69
C GLN A 395 -11.45 -7.19 21.79
N GLY A 396 -12.25 -6.79 20.81
CA GLY A 396 -13.72 -6.88 20.87
C GLY A 396 -14.37 -5.88 21.83
N ARG A 397 -13.63 -4.90 22.36
CA ARG A 397 -14.12 -3.89 23.31
C ARG A 397 -14.75 -2.71 22.56
N GLN A 398 -15.85 -2.98 21.86
CA GLN A 398 -16.45 -2.06 20.88
C GLN A 398 -16.83 -0.69 21.45
N ARG A 399 -17.40 -0.64 22.66
CA ARG A 399 -17.79 0.62 23.32
C ARG A 399 -16.59 1.51 23.61
N GLU A 400 -15.48 0.91 24.05
CA GLU A 400 -14.25 1.64 24.34
C GLU A 400 -13.54 2.09 23.09
N ALA A 401 -13.49 1.23 22.06
CA ALA A 401 -12.97 1.59 20.74
C ALA A 401 -13.72 2.80 20.16
N THR A 402 -15.06 2.75 20.18
CA THR A 402 -15.93 3.83 19.71
C THR A 402 -15.66 5.15 20.44
N ARG A 403 -15.45 5.10 21.76
CA ARG A 403 -15.08 6.29 22.54
C ARG A 403 -13.75 6.89 22.07
N GLN A 404 -12.74 6.05 21.84
CA GLN A 404 -11.42 6.51 21.39
C GLN A 404 -11.50 7.14 19.99
N PHE A 405 -12.16 6.48 19.03
CA PHE A 405 -12.34 7.03 17.67
C PHE A 405 -13.15 8.33 17.66
N SER A 406 -14.12 8.48 18.57
CA SER A 406 -14.87 9.74 18.73
C SER A 406 -13.98 10.88 19.23
N ILE A 407 -13.03 10.59 20.13
CA ILE A 407 -12.04 11.57 20.58
C ILE A 407 -11.09 11.93 19.44
N THR A 408 -10.56 10.93 18.71
CA THR A 408 -9.74 11.15 17.51
C THR A 408 -10.43 12.07 16.51
N MET A 409 -11.70 11.83 16.18
CA MET A 409 -12.49 12.67 15.27
C MET A 409 -12.62 14.11 15.76
N ARG A 410 -12.81 14.31 17.07
CA ARG A 410 -12.90 15.64 17.68
C ARG A 410 -11.58 16.40 17.61
N LEU A 411 -10.47 15.73 17.91
CA LEU A 411 -9.12 16.32 17.84
C LEU A 411 -8.68 16.59 16.40
N LEU A 412 -9.21 15.84 15.43
CA LEU A 412 -9.01 16.07 14.00
C LEU A 412 -9.85 17.23 13.44
N ALA A 413 -10.93 17.64 14.10
CA ALA A 413 -11.85 18.66 13.59
C ALA A 413 -11.19 20.00 13.18
N PRO A 414 -10.21 20.56 13.93
CA PRO A 414 -9.59 21.85 13.57
C PRO A 414 -8.50 21.75 12.48
N LEU A 415 -8.04 20.55 12.12
CA LEU A 415 -6.97 20.36 11.14
C LEU A 415 -7.50 20.49 9.70
N LYS A 416 -6.70 21.02 8.78
CA LYS A 416 -7.02 20.91 7.34
C LYS A 416 -6.81 19.48 6.86
N ASP A 417 -7.52 19.09 5.81
CA ASP A 417 -7.51 17.72 5.26
C ASP A 417 -6.12 17.24 4.83
N ASP A 418 -5.30 18.14 4.31
CA ASP A 418 -3.91 17.94 3.90
C ASP A 418 -2.90 18.04 5.05
N GLY A 419 -3.32 18.51 6.22
CA GLY A 419 -2.46 18.66 7.38
C GLY A 419 -1.91 17.32 7.87
N ILE A 420 -0.59 17.21 7.97
CA ILE A 420 0.07 16.02 8.51
C ILE A 420 -0.11 15.97 10.02
N VAL A 421 -0.59 14.82 10.52
CA VAL A 421 -0.80 14.63 11.95
C VAL A 421 0.55 14.30 12.60
N PRO A 422 0.98 15.02 13.65
CA PRO A 422 2.23 14.73 14.34
C PRO A 422 2.31 13.27 14.79
N GLU A 423 3.49 12.67 14.65
CA GLU A 423 3.78 11.28 15.10
C GLU A 423 2.94 10.20 14.41
N SER A 424 2.31 10.52 13.28
CA SER A 424 1.56 9.56 12.46
C SER A 424 2.34 9.01 11.27
N GLU A 425 3.67 9.20 11.26
CA GLU A 425 4.56 8.85 10.14
C GLU A 425 4.16 9.43 8.77
N GLY A 426 3.48 10.58 8.76
CA GLY A 426 3.07 11.26 7.53
C GLY A 426 1.61 11.04 7.13
N CYS A 427 0.76 10.50 8.01
CA CYS A 427 -0.68 10.45 7.74
C CYS A 427 -1.30 11.85 7.75
N SER A 428 -2.18 12.12 6.79
CA SER A 428 -2.96 13.35 6.76
C SER A 428 -4.18 13.29 7.70
N ALA A 429 -4.72 14.45 8.06
CA ALA A 429 -5.95 14.51 8.85
C ALA A 429 -7.14 13.89 8.11
N ALA A 430 -7.24 14.08 6.79
CA ALA A 430 -8.29 13.46 5.97
C ALA A 430 -8.25 11.92 6.07
N TYR A 431 -7.05 11.36 5.97
CA TYR A 431 -6.84 9.92 6.10
C TYR A 431 -7.37 9.38 7.43
N LEU A 432 -6.94 9.97 8.55
CA LEU A 432 -7.34 9.50 9.88
C LEU A 432 -8.84 9.69 10.13
N ARG A 433 -9.48 10.72 9.54
CA ARG A 433 -10.94 10.89 9.63
C ARG A 433 -11.69 9.77 8.93
N VAL A 434 -11.28 9.42 7.71
CA VAL A 434 -11.90 8.32 6.96
C VAL A 434 -11.73 7.01 7.70
N SER A 435 -10.51 6.71 8.17
CA SER A 435 -10.24 5.49 8.93
C SER A 435 -11.06 5.42 10.22
N ALA A 436 -11.01 6.44 11.08
CA ALA A 436 -11.75 6.47 12.34
C ALA A 436 -13.27 6.37 12.12
N ARG A 437 -13.81 7.01 11.07
CA ARG A 437 -15.23 6.91 10.71
C ARG A 437 -15.63 5.49 10.31
N SER A 438 -14.77 4.76 9.60
CA SER A 438 -15.03 3.37 9.22
C SER A 438 -15.18 2.45 10.45
N PHE A 439 -14.41 2.69 11.51
CA PHE A 439 -14.54 1.96 12.76
C PHE A 439 -15.80 2.34 13.55
N LEU A 440 -16.17 3.62 13.56
CA LEU A 440 -17.41 4.09 14.19
C LEU A 440 -18.66 3.46 13.53
N GLN A 441 -18.66 3.32 12.21
CA GLN A 441 -19.75 2.67 11.47
C GLN A 441 -19.85 1.17 11.77
N LYS A 442 -18.73 0.50 12.04
CA LYS A 442 -18.69 -0.92 12.46
C LYS A 442 -19.03 -1.12 13.95
N GLY A 443 -18.98 -0.07 14.76
CA GLY A 443 -19.25 -0.09 16.20
C GLY A 443 -20.68 0.25 16.61
N GLY A 444 -21.49 0.76 15.69
CA GLY A 444 -22.90 1.07 15.90
C GLY A 444 -23.80 -0.12 15.58
N VAL A 445 -23.76 -1.16 16.42
CA VAL A 445 -24.81 -2.18 16.57
C VAL A 445 -25.02 -2.44 18.06
#